data_AF-A0A2H1WQH0-F1
#
_entry.id   AF-A0A2H1WQH0-F1
#
_cell.length_a   1.000
_cell.length_b   1.000
_cell.length_c   1.000
_cell.angle_alpha   90.00
_cell.angle_beta   90.00
_cell.angle_gamma   90.00
#
_symmetry.space_group_name_H-M   'P 1'
#
loop_
_entity.id
_entity.type
_entity.pdbx_description
1 polymer ?
#
loop_
_entity_poly.entity_id
_entity_poly.type
_entity_poly.pdbx_seq_one_letter_code
_entity_poly.pdbx_strand_id
1 'polypeptide(L)'
;MGRLDLSDNHGLTENRRETTLALCFVVSDPINDGGQWDMIVNLVNKYGVIPKKCFAESFSSRRSLHMNALIKTKLREYAKELRDKVAANATDEDIQCTIQQQMAVIYNIVATCLGTPPEKFNYEYYNKEKAYNSFGMLTPQEFYEKHVRPLFDVNNKVCLVSDPRQSNPFGQLYTLHCLGNVVGGRQTAYNNQPIETLMTAVKDSIAGGEAVWFGCEVSKRFERKNGFEDLDAQDYRLVFNTEVQIGMNKADRLMYGDSWMTHAMVFTAVGTDVSYTPFIK
;
A
#
# COMPACT_ATOMS: atom_id res chain seq x y z
N MET A 1 9.13 39.35 24.16
CA MET A 1 10.34 40.03 23.63
C MET A 1 11.18 38.96 22.96
N GLY A 2 11.36 39.09 21.65
CA GLY A 2 12.04 38.13 20.77
C GLY A 2 11.71 38.53 19.34
N ARG A 3 12.40 39.56 18.84
CA ARG A 3 12.30 39.98 17.44
C ARG A 3 12.82 38.83 16.58
N LEU A 4 11.97 38.28 15.74
CA LEU A 4 12.39 37.50 14.58
C LEU A 4 13.15 38.47 13.67
N ASP A 5 14.45 38.25 13.57
CA ASP A 5 15.31 38.94 12.62
C ASP A 5 14.91 38.51 11.21
N LEU A 6 14.52 39.47 10.37
CA LEU A 6 13.98 39.25 9.02
C LEU A 6 15.09 39.16 7.96
N SER A 7 16.31 38.79 8.34
CA SER A 7 17.45 38.74 7.42
C SER A 7 17.62 37.42 6.66
N ASP A 8 16.87 36.36 6.98
CA ASP A 8 16.95 35.07 6.29
C ASP A 8 15.77 34.82 5.34
N ASN A 9 15.80 35.50 4.19
CA ASN A 9 14.81 35.33 3.13
C ASN A 9 14.94 33.97 2.40
N HIS A 10 16.02 33.22 2.60
CA HIS A 10 16.20 31.89 1.99
C HIS A 10 15.38 30.81 2.70
N GLY A 11 15.41 30.74 4.03
CA GLY A 11 14.67 29.73 4.80
C GLY A 11 13.13 29.84 4.70
N LEU A 12 12.59 31.06 4.55
CA LEU A 12 11.15 31.28 4.34
C LEU A 12 10.68 30.84 2.94
N THR A 13 11.53 30.98 1.91
CA THR A 13 11.19 30.59 0.54
C THR A 13 11.31 29.08 0.32
N GLU A 14 12.28 28.43 0.97
CA GLU A 14 12.49 26.99 0.89
C GLU A 14 11.38 26.22 1.62
N ASN A 15 11.03 26.64 2.84
CA ASN A 15 9.92 26.06 3.59
C ASN A 15 8.55 26.27 2.88
N ARG A 16 8.35 27.44 2.24
CA ARG A 16 7.15 27.68 1.41
C ARG A 16 7.11 26.81 0.15
N ARG A 17 8.26 26.54 -0.49
CA ARG A 17 8.38 25.64 -1.64
C ARG A 17 8.16 24.19 -1.24
N GLU A 18 8.76 23.72 -0.14
CA GLU A 18 8.55 22.38 0.41
C GLU A 18 7.08 22.15 0.77
N THR A 19 6.44 23.13 1.43
CA THR A 19 5.00 23.07 1.75
C THR A 19 4.14 23.03 0.47
N THR A 20 4.54 23.77 -0.56
CA THR A 20 3.83 23.78 -1.85
C THR A 20 3.98 22.46 -2.59
N LEU A 21 5.19 21.87 -2.62
CA LEU A 21 5.44 20.57 -3.25
C LEU A 21 4.74 19.44 -2.49
N ALA A 22 4.78 19.45 -1.16
CA ALA A 22 4.04 18.49 -0.34
C ALA A 22 2.53 18.59 -0.56
N LEU A 23 1.99 19.81 -0.64
CA LEU A 23 0.58 20.01 -0.99
C LEU A 23 0.26 19.47 -2.38
N CYS A 24 1.04 19.85 -3.39
CA CYS A 24 0.87 19.38 -4.77
C CYS A 24 0.91 17.86 -4.84
N PHE A 25 1.82 17.22 -4.11
CA PHE A 25 1.90 15.76 -4.01
C PHE A 25 0.60 15.18 -3.42
N VAL A 26 0.16 15.65 -2.25
CA VAL A 26 -1.05 15.12 -1.57
C VAL A 26 -2.30 15.30 -2.43
N VAL A 27 -2.49 16.45 -3.09
CA VAL A 27 -3.70 16.71 -3.88
C VAL A 27 -3.63 16.15 -5.30
N SER A 28 -2.44 15.74 -5.77
CA SER A 28 -2.29 15.11 -7.09
C SER A 28 -3.05 13.78 -7.15
N ASP A 29 -2.89 12.94 -6.14
CA ASP A 29 -3.57 11.65 -6.02
C ASP A 29 -3.99 11.33 -4.57
N PRO A 30 -4.99 12.06 -4.02
CA PRO A 30 -5.34 11.98 -2.59
C PRO A 30 -6.03 10.66 -2.21
N ILE A 31 -6.42 9.85 -3.19
CA ILE A 31 -6.98 8.52 -2.99
C ILE A 31 -6.50 7.59 -4.11
N ASN A 32 -5.75 6.56 -3.71
CA ASN A 32 -5.25 5.51 -4.59
C ASN A 32 -5.71 4.16 -4.03
N ASP A 33 -5.95 3.18 -4.91
CA ASP A 33 -6.32 1.82 -4.51
C ASP A 33 -5.12 1.05 -3.91
N GLY A 34 -3.91 1.43 -4.31
CA GLY A 34 -2.66 0.88 -3.81
C GLY A 34 -2.44 1.20 -2.34
N GLY A 35 -1.61 0.38 -1.70
CA GLY A 35 -1.28 0.50 -0.29
C GLY A 35 -0.06 -0.30 0.09
N GLN A 36 0.21 -0.35 1.39
CA GLN A 36 1.36 -1.02 2.00
C GLN A 36 0.92 -2.05 3.03
N TRP A 37 1.85 -2.92 3.44
CA TRP A 37 1.57 -3.96 4.43
C TRP A 37 0.95 -3.41 5.72
N ASP A 38 1.54 -2.37 6.33
CA ASP A 38 1.00 -1.78 7.57
C ASP A 38 -0.39 -1.14 7.36
N MET A 39 -0.72 -0.70 6.15
CA MET A 39 -2.06 -0.20 5.82
C MET A 39 -3.09 -1.34 5.80
N ILE A 40 -2.70 -2.55 5.38
CA ILE A 40 -3.52 -3.76 5.51
C ILE A 40 -3.69 -4.12 6.99
N VAL A 41 -2.60 -4.12 7.77
CA VAL A 41 -2.63 -4.38 9.23
C VAL A 41 -3.62 -3.45 9.93
N ASN A 42 -3.61 -2.16 9.60
CA ASN A 42 -4.56 -1.18 10.14
C ASN A 42 -6.02 -1.55 9.84
N LEU A 43 -6.33 -1.95 8.60
CA LEU A 43 -7.69 -2.31 8.20
C LEU A 43 -8.14 -3.62 8.84
N VAL A 44 -7.29 -4.65 8.87
CA VAL A 44 -7.61 -5.95 9.47
C VAL A 44 -7.81 -5.82 10.98
N ASN A 45 -6.93 -5.12 11.69
CA ASN A 45 -7.09 -4.94 13.13
C ASN A 45 -8.33 -4.09 13.48
N LYS A 46 -8.66 -3.09 12.65
CA LYS A 46 -9.81 -2.21 12.92
C LYS A 46 -11.15 -2.80 12.48
N TYR A 47 -11.21 -3.52 11.36
CA TYR A 47 -12.47 -3.96 10.75
C TYR A 47 -12.58 -5.47 10.58
N GLY A 48 -11.52 -6.25 10.85
CA GLY A 48 -11.51 -7.69 10.63
C GLY A 48 -11.51 -8.08 9.15
N VAL A 49 -12.01 -9.27 8.86
CA VAL A 49 -12.14 -9.81 7.49
C VAL A 49 -13.47 -10.54 7.33
N ILE A 50 -13.93 -10.67 6.09
CA ILE A 50 -15.20 -11.34 5.76
C ILE A 50 -15.00 -12.28 4.56
N PRO A 51 -15.64 -13.47 4.54
CA PRO A 51 -15.66 -14.31 3.34
C PRO A 51 -16.30 -13.59 2.15
N LYS A 52 -15.69 -13.73 0.97
CA LYS A 52 -16.15 -13.09 -0.28
C LYS A 52 -17.63 -13.32 -0.61
N LYS A 53 -18.22 -14.45 -0.21
CA LYS A 53 -19.65 -14.73 -0.44
C LYS A 53 -20.58 -13.85 0.38
N CYS A 54 -20.11 -13.33 1.52
CA CYS A 54 -20.88 -12.49 2.43
C CYS A 54 -20.76 -10.99 2.09
N PHE A 55 -19.76 -10.61 1.28
CA PHE A 55 -19.66 -9.28 0.67
C PHE A 55 -18.92 -9.39 -0.67
N ALA A 56 -19.71 -9.45 -1.75
CA ALA A 56 -19.21 -9.74 -3.09
C ALA A 56 -18.69 -8.47 -3.79
N GLU A 57 -17.93 -8.68 -4.87
CA GLU A 57 -17.46 -7.62 -5.74
C GLU A 57 -18.63 -6.80 -6.33
N SER A 58 -18.48 -5.48 -6.38
CA SER A 58 -19.35 -4.58 -7.13
C SER A 58 -18.74 -4.25 -8.49
N PHE A 59 -19.45 -3.48 -9.32
CA PHE A 59 -18.85 -2.96 -10.55
C PHE A 59 -17.63 -2.08 -10.26
N SER A 60 -17.77 -1.17 -9.28
CA SER A 60 -16.73 -0.21 -8.92
C SER A 60 -15.54 -0.86 -8.22
N SER A 61 -15.71 -1.96 -7.47
CA SER A 61 -14.57 -2.68 -6.88
C SER A 61 -13.67 -3.32 -7.95
N ARG A 62 -14.23 -3.69 -9.11
CA ARG A 62 -13.48 -4.24 -10.25
C ARG A 62 -12.99 -3.18 -11.23
N ARG A 63 -13.53 -1.95 -11.15
CA ARG A 63 -13.28 -0.82 -12.06
C ARG A 63 -13.41 0.51 -11.30
N SER A 64 -12.45 0.78 -10.44
CA SER A 64 -12.45 1.89 -9.49
C SER A 64 -12.27 3.28 -10.13
N LEU A 65 -11.76 3.36 -11.36
CA LEU A 65 -11.39 4.62 -12.03
C LEU A 65 -12.43 5.73 -11.91
N HIS A 66 -13.72 5.42 -12.16
CA HIS A 66 -14.79 6.41 -12.13
C HIS A 66 -15.14 6.86 -10.72
N MET A 67 -15.26 5.91 -9.77
CA MET A 67 -15.50 6.21 -8.37
C MET A 67 -14.36 7.08 -7.80
N ASN A 68 -13.12 6.70 -8.08
CA ASN A 68 -11.94 7.43 -7.63
C ASN A 68 -11.88 8.83 -8.23
N ALA A 69 -12.28 9.04 -9.50
CA ALA A 69 -12.34 10.37 -10.11
C ALA A 69 -13.34 11.31 -9.40
N LEU A 70 -14.51 10.79 -9.01
CA LEU A 70 -15.51 11.55 -8.24
C LEU A 70 -14.96 11.92 -6.86
N ILE A 71 -14.38 10.95 -6.15
CA ILE A 71 -13.81 11.18 -4.81
C ILE A 71 -12.66 12.17 -4.88
N LYS A 72 -11.72 12.03 -5.83
CA LYS A 72 -10.60 12.97 -6.02
C LYS A 72 -11.08 14.40 -6.26
N THR A 73 -12.14 14.58 -7.03
CA THR A 73 -12.75 15.91 -7.26
C THR A 73 -13.23 16.52 -5.93
N LYS A 74 -13.99 15.76 -5.14
CA LYS A 74 -14.47 16.23 -3.83
C LYS A 74 -13.34 16.48 -2.84
N LEU A 75 -12.34 15.61 -2.77
CA LEU A 75 -11.19 15.79 -1.87
C LEU A 75 -10.39 17.05 -2.19
N ARG A 76 -10.23 17.42 -3.47
CA ARG A 76 -9.56 18.67 -3.86
C ARG A 76 -10.37 19.91 -3.49
N GLU A 77 -11.69 19.86 -3.65
CA GLU A 77 -12.60 20.91 -3.18
C GLU A 77 -12.49 21.09 -1.66
N TYR A 78 -12.55 19.99 -0.91
CA TYR A 78 -12.46 19.97 0.54
C TYR A 78 -11.09 20.44 1.04
N ALA A 79 -10.00 20.07 0.38
CA ALA A 79 -8.67 20.57 0.71
C ALA A 79 -8.59 22.11 0.59
N LYS A 80 -9.22 22.71 -0.43
CA LYS A 80 -9.30 24.17 -0.58
C LYS A 80 -10.14 24.80 0.53
N GLU A 81 -11.33 24.26 0.79
CA GLU A 81 -12.22 24.77 1.85
C GLU A 81 -11.58 24.73 3.25
N LEU A 82 -10.96 23.60 3.62
CA LEU A 82 -10.31 23.44 4.91
C LEU A 82 -9.12 24.40 5.06
N ARG A 83 -8.36 24.63 3.99
CA ARG A 83 -7.27 25.61 3.99
C ARG A 83 -7.78 27.04 4.15
N ASP A 84 -8.88 27.40 3.50
CA ASP A 84 -9.50 28.72 3.64
C ASP A 84 -9.98 28.93 5.09
N LYS A 85 -10.56 27.91 5.73
CA LYS A 85 -10.95 27.94 7.15
C LYS A 85 -9.75 28.12 8.09
N VAL A 86 -8.67 27.38 7.85
CA VAL A 86 -7.42 27.55 8.62
C VAL A 86 -6.84 28.96 8.43
N ALA A 87 -6.83 29.49 7.21
CA ALA A 87 -6.36 30.85 6.92
C ALA A 87 -7.24 31.93 7.55
N ALA A 88 -8.53 31.65 7.75
CA ALA A 88 -9.48 32.51 8.45
C ALA A 88 -9.41 32.37 9.99
N ASN A 89 -8.50 31.56 10.54
CA ASN A 89 -8.40 31.23 11.96
C ASN A 89 -9.71 30.68 12.55
N ALA A 90 -10.42 29.84 11.79
CA ALA A 90 -11.56 29.08 12.32
C ALA A 90 -11.12 28.19 13.49
N THR A 91 -12.04 27.88 14.40
CA THR A 91 -11.75 27.01 15.55
C THR A 91 -11.56 25.55 15.10
N ASP A 92 -10.86 24.77 15.91
CA ASP A 92 -10.68 23.33 15.65
C ASP A 92 -12.03 22.60 15.62
N GLU A 93 -13.00 23.03 16.44
CA GLU A 93 -14.36 22.50 16.42
C GLU A 93 -15.09 22.76 15.10
N ASP A 94 -14.97 23.98 14.56
CA ASP A 94 -15.59 24.35 13.28
C ASP A 94 -14.96 23.58 12.10
N ILE A 95 -13.64 23.39 12.13
CA ILE A 95 -12.91 22.57 11.16
C ILE A 95 -13.36 21.12 11.25
N GLN A 96 -13.44 20.56 12.46
CA GLN A 96 -13.84 19.17 12.67
C GLN A 96 -15.29 18.91 12.25
N CYS A 97 -16.21 19.85 12.53
CA CYS A 97 -17.59 19.81 12.06
C CYS A 97 -17.65 19.78 10.52
N THR A 98 -16.84 20.62 9.86
CA THR A 98 -16.73 20.63 8.39
C THR A 98 -16.24 19.29 7.86
N ILE A 99 -15.19 18.69 8.46
CA ILE A 99 -14.67 17.37 8.08
C ILE A 99 -15.75 16.29 8.20
N GLN A 100 -16.56 16.30 9.27
CA GLN A 100 -17.64 15.32 9.45
C GLN A 100 -18.70 15.40 8.34
N GLN A 101 -19.09 16.62 7.95
CA GLN A 101 -20.03 16.83 6.84
C GLN A 101 -19.45 16.34 5.51
N GLN A 102 -18.19 16.66 5.25
CA GLN A 102 -17.46 16.23 4.06
C GLN A 102 -17.35 14.69 4.01
N MET A 103 -17.03 14.06 5.15
CA MET A 103 -16.94 12.60 5.27
C MET A 103 -18.26 11.88 5.04
N ALA A 104 -19.40 12.46 5.43
CA ALA A 104 -20.71 11.90 5.12
C ALA A 104 -20.94 11.81 3.59
N VAL A 105 -20.50 12.81 2.83
CA VAL A 105 -20.56 12.79 1.36
C VAL A 105 -19.64 11.71 0.78
N ILE A 106 -18.41 11.61 1.28
CA ILE A 106 -17.47 10.56 0.84
C ILE A 106 -18.04 9.17 1.11
N TYR A 107 -18.57 8.96 2.31
CA TYR A 107 -19.22 7.70 2.67
C TYR A 107 -20.39 7.36 1.73
N ASN A 108 -21.26 8.34 1.44
CA ASN A 108 -22.38 8.12 0.52
C ASN A 108 -21.93 7.70 -0.88
N ILE A 109 -20.87 8.32 -1.42
CA ILE A 109 -20.30 7.94 -2.73
C ILE A 109 -19.78 6.50 -2.68
N VAL A 110 -18.98 6.16 -1.67
CA VAL A 110 -18.37 4.83 -1.51
C VAL A 110 -19.45 3.76 -1.30
N ALA A 111 -20.40 3.99 -0.40
CA ALA A 111 -21.49 3.05 -0.11
C ALA A 111 -22.41 2.84 -1.33
N THR A 112 -22.66 3.88 -2.12
CA THR A 112 -23.42 3.76 -3.38
C THR A 112 -22.67 2.89 -4.40
N CYS A 113 -21.35 3.00 -4.46
CA CYS A 113 -20.53 2.28 -5.44
C CYS A 113 -20.18 0.83 -5.02
N LEU A 114 -19.97 0.60 -3.73
CA LEU A 114 -19.45 -0.67 -3.20
C LEU A 114 -20.49 -1.45 -2.39
N GLY A 115 -21.60 -0.83 -2.00
CA GLY A 115 -22.51 -1.33 -0.98
C GLY A 115 -22.01 -1.02 0.43
N THR A 116 -22.84 -1.34 1.42
CA THR A 116 -22.51 -1.18 2.84
C THR A 116 -22.03 -2.52 3.39
N PRO A 117 -20.82 -2.61 3.97
CA PRO A 117 -20.35 -3.83 4.62
C PRO A 117 -21.29 -4.26 5.74
N PRO A 118 -21.63 -5.55 5.87
CA PRO A 118 -22.54 -6.01 6.91
C PRO A 118 -21.89 -5.91 8.30
N GLU A 119 -22.65 -5.47 9.30
CA GLU A 119 -22.18 -5.47 10.70
C GLU A 119 -22.00 -6.90 11.23
N LYS A 120 -22.88 -7.82 10.81
CA LYS A 120 -22.81 -9.24 11.11
C LYS A 120 -23.17 -10.07 9.89
N PHE A 121 -22.57 -11.24 9.76
CA PHE A 121 -22.86 -12.20 8.71
C PHE A 121 -22.85 -13.63 9.25
N ASN A 122 -23.56 -14.52 8.56
CA ASN A 122 -23.43 -15.96 8.70
C ASN A 122 -22.79 -16.53 7.44
N TYR A 123 -21.69 -17.25 7.58
CA TYR A 123 -21.03 -17.93 6.47
C TYR A 123 -21.30 -19.43 6.52
N GLU A 124 -22.03 -19.92 5.51
CA GLU A 124 -22.45 -21.31 5.37
C GLU A 124 -21.73 -21.92 4.16
N TYR A 125 -21.21 -23.14 4.34
CA TYR A 125 -20.44 -23.82 3.30
C TYR A 125 -20.49 -25.34 3.43
N TYR A 126 -20.20 -26.03 2.33
CA TYR A 126 -19.93 -27.46 2.34
C TYR A 126 -18.42 -27.69 2.29
N ASN A 127 -17.90 -28.56 3.15
CA ASN A 127 -16.49 -28.94 3.13
C ASN A 127 -16.19 -29.96 2.02
N LYS A 128 -14.94 -30.43 1.93
CA LYS A 128 -14.51 -31.38 0.88
C LYS A 128 -15.24 -32.72 0.99
N GLU A 129 -15.69 -33.09 2.19
CA GLU A 129 -16.47 -34.28 2.51
C GLU A 129 -17.97 -34.11 2.24
N LYS A 130 -18.38 -32.98 1.65
CA LYS A 130 -19.77 -32.59 1.37
C LYS A 130 -20.64 -32.46 2.63
N ALA A 131 -20.04 -32.25 3.80
CA ALA A 131 -20.76 -31.96 5.03
C ALA A 131 -21.07 -30.45 5.13
N TYR A 132 -22.28 -30.14 5.56
CA TYR A 132 -22.73 -28.77 5.82
C TYR A 132 -22.05 -28.20 7.07
N ASN A 133 -21.56 -26.96 6.97
CA ASN A 133 -20.91 -26.22 8.05
C ASN A 133 -21.40 -24.76 8.06
N SER A 134 -21.39 -24.15 9.23
CA SER A 134 -21.72 -22.73 9.43
C SER A 134 -20.85 -22.16 10.55
N PHE A 135 -20.44 -20.90 10.41
CA PHE A 135 -19.74 -20.16 11.46
C PHE A 135 -20.70 -19.43 12.42
N GLY A 136 -22.02 -19.51 12.18
CA GLY A 136 -23.01 -18.72 12.91
C GLY A 136 -22.89 -17.21 12.61
N MET A 137 -23.70 -16.42 13.32
CA MET A 137 -23.73 -14.98 13.15
C MET A 137 -22.55 -14.31 13.88
N LEU A 138 -21.63 -13.73 13.12
CA LEU A 138 -20.40 -13.10 13.64
C LEU A 138 -20.22 -11.71 13.04
N THR A 139 -19.56 -10.82 13.78
CA THR A 139 -18.98 -9.61 13.20
C THR A 139 -17.69 -9.96 12.42
N PRO A 140 -17.26 -9.13 11.44
CA PRO A 140 -15.97 -9.31 10.76
C PRO A 140 -14.75 -9.36 11.69
N GLN A 141 -14.77 -8.59 12.78
CA GLN A 141 -13.72 -8.63 13.81
C GLN A 141 -13.70 -9.98 14.53
N GLU A 142 -14.86 -10.47 15.00
CA GLU A 142 -14.94 -11.77 15.66
C GLU A 142 -14.51 -12.91 14.74
N PHE A 143 -14.85 -12.84 13.44
CA PHE A 143 -14.42 -13.83 12.48
C PHE A 143 -12.89 -13.85 12.33
N TYR A 144 -12.25 -12.67 12.23
CA TYR A 144 -10.79 -12.57 12.22
C TYR A 144 -10.18 -13.15 13.50
N GLU A 145 -10.60 -12.68 14.67
CA GLU A 145 -10.01 -13.06 15.97
C GLU A 145 -10.17 -14.56 16.28
N LYS A 146 -11.33 -15.16 15.98
CA LYS A 146 -11.62 -16.55 16.34
C LYS A 146 -11.13 -17.56 15.31
N HIS A 147 -11.09 -17.20 14.02
CA HIS A 147 -10.91 -18.18 12.94
C HIS A 147 -9.70 -17.91 12.04
N VAL A 148 -9.22 -16.67 11.94
CA VAL A 148 -8.10 -16.32 11.05
C VAL A 148 -6.83 -16.06 11.85
N ARG A 149 -6.87 -15.17 12.84
CA ARG A 149 -5.72 -14.75 13.65
C ARG A 149 -4.93 -15.92 14.28
N PRO A 150 -5.57 -16.99 14.81
CA PRO A 150 -4.84 -18.13 15.36
C PRO A 150 -3.99 -18.88 14.31
N LEU A 151 -4.33 -18.74 13.03
CA LEU A 151 -3.62 -19.36 11.90
C LEU A 151 -2.70 -18.36 11.19
N PHE A 152 -3.09 -17.09 11.16
CA PHE A 152 -2.38 -16.01 10.48
C PHE A 152 -2.63 -14.68 11.20
N ASP A 153 -1.76 -14.33 12.15
CA ASP A 153 -1.80 -13.02 12.82
C ASP A 153 -0.99 -12.00 12.02
N VAL A 154 -1.67 -10.97 11.49
CA VAL A 154 -1.02 -9.89 10.73
C VAL A 154 -0.01 -9.09 11.57
N ASN A 155 -0.16 -9.11 12.90
CA ASN A 155 0.72 -8.38 13.82
C ASN A 155 2.08 -9.05 14.01
N ASN A 156 2.19 -10.36 13.71
CA ASN A 156 3.44 -11.11 13.80
C ASN A 156 4.29 -11.04 12.52
N LYS A 157 3.87 -10.23 11.55
CA LYS A 157 4.54 -10.10 10.25
C LYS A 157 5.41 -8.84 10.24
N VAL A 158 6.55 -8.92 9.55
CA VAL A 158 7.51 -7.82 9.42
C VAL A 158 7.69 -7.42 7.96
N CYS A 159 7.80 -6.12 7.69
CA CYS A 159 8.04 -5.60 6.35
C CYS A 159 9.54 -5.34 6.15
N LEU A 160 10.15 -6.15 5.29
CA LEU A 160 11.53 -5.96 4.84
C LEU A 160 11.54 -5.30 3.47
N VAL A 161 12.44 -4.32 3.28
CA VAL A 161 12.69 -3.70 1.96
C VAL A 161 14.17 -3.81 1.62
N SER A 162 14.48 -3.70 0.34
CA SER A 162 15.86 -3.59 -0.13
C SER A 162 15.99 -2.34 -0.99
N ASP A 163 16.37 -1.26 -0.34
CA ASP A 163 16.64 0.04 -0.92
C ASP A 163 18.16 0.30 -0.90
N PRO A 164 18.86 0.14 -2.03
CA PRO A 164 20.31 0.29 -2.11
C PRO A 164 20.77 1.75 -2.28
N ARG A 165 19.87 2.74 -2.18
CA ARG A 165 20.25 4.15 -2.28
C ARG A 165 21.17 4.52 -1.12
N GLN A 166 22.26 5.23 -1.41
CA GLN A 166 23.27 5.59 -0.40
C GLN A 166 22.71 6.42 0.77
N SER A 167 21.67 7.22 0.53
CA SER A 167 20.98 7.98 1.58
C SER A 167 20.23 7.10 2.59
N ASN A 168 20.01 5.82 2.25
CA ASN A 168 19.18 4.88 3.00
C ASN A 168 20.02 3.65 3.39
N PRO A 169 20.95 3.76 4.35
CA PRO A 169 21.77 2.62 4.79
C PRO A 169 20.91 1.42 5.25
N PHE A 170 21.42 0.21 4.99
CA PHE A 170 20.84 -1.02 5.51
C PHE A 170 20.93 -1.09 7.05
N GLY A 171 20.06 -1.90 7.66
CA GLY A 171 19.95 -2.03 9.12
C GLY A 171 19.19 -0.92 9.81
N GLN A 172 18.55 -0.03 9.04
CA GLN A 172 17.77 1.10 9.55
C GLN A 172 16.28 0.93 9.26
N LEU A 173 15.46 1.59 10.08
CA LEU A 173 14.02 1.63 9.95
C LEU A 173 13.58 2.96 9.32
N TYR A 174 12.76 2.89 8.28
CA TYR A 174 12.26 4.05 7.56
C TYR A 174 10.74 4.12 7.63
N THR A 175 10.22 5.34 7.62
CA THR A 175 8.81 5.64 7.38
C THR A 175 8.71 6.77 6.36
N LEU A 176 7.57 6.86 5.67
CA LEU A 176 7.31 7.90 4.69
C LEU A 176 6.26 8.88 5.22
N HIS A 177 6.58 10.17 5.16
CA HIS A 177 5.65 11.23 5.54
C HIS A 177 4.42 11.20 4.63
N CYS A 178 3.22 11.41 5.21
CA CYS A 178 1.93 11.32 4.52
C CYS A 178 1.58 9.95 3.91
N LEU A 179 2.26 8.85 4.27
CA LEU A 179 1.90 7.50 3.82
C LEU A 179 1.14 6.71 4.90
N GLY A 180 -0.18 6.66 4.77
CA GLY A 180 -1.05 5.90 5.66
C GLY A 180 -2.52 5.96 5.24
N ASN A 181 -3.38 5.18 5.90
CA ASN A 181 -4.81 5.08 5.59
C ASN A 181 -5.75 5.23 6.79
N VAL A 182 -5.28 5.01 8.01
CA VAL A 182 -6.08 5.13 9.24
C VAL A 182 -5.42 6.16 10.15
N VAL A 183 -6.12 7.26 10.43
CA VAL A 183 -5.66 8.30 11.37
C VAL A 183 -5.47 7.68 12.75
N GLY A 184 -4.29 7.88 13.34
CA GLY A 184 -3.90 7.25 14.62
C GLY A 184 -3.58 5.75 14.52
N GLY A 185 -3.56 5.18 13.31
CA GLY A 185 -3.16 3.80 13.08
C GLY A 185 -1.64 3.60 13.13
N ARG A 186 -1.21 2.35 12.91
CA ARG A 186 0.19 1.97 12.78
C ARG A 186 0.83 2.69 11.59
N GLN A 187 2.00 3.28 11.81
CA GLN A 187 2.78 3.91 10.75
C GLN A 187 3.39 2.85 9.85
N THR A 188 3.49 3.15 8.55
CA THR A 188 4.20 2.30 7.60
C THR A 188 5.68 2.27 7.96
N ALA A 189 6.23 1.08 8.18
CA ALA A 189 7.59 0.90 8.65
C ALA A 189 8.35 -0.07 7.74
N TYR A 190 9.45 0.40 7.17
CA TYR A 190 10.30 -0.38 6.28
C TYR A 190 11.63 -0.67 6.94
N ASN A 191 11.89 -1.94 7.21
CA ASN A 191 13.20 -2.39 7.69
C ASN A 191 14.10 -2.63 6.47
N ASN A 192 15.07 -1.74 6.24
CA ASN A 192 15.91 -1.80 5.04
C ASN A 192 17.05 -2.80 5.22
N GLN A 193 17.14 -3.78 4.33
CA GLN A 193 18.10 -4.89 4.40
C GLN A 193 18.71 -5.21 3.03
N PRO A 194 19.89 -5.84 2.98
CA PRO A 194 20.45 -6.40 1.75
C PRO A 194 19.48 -7.40 1.12
N ILE A 195 19.48 -7.49 -0.21
CA ILE A 195 18.51 -8.34 -0.95
C ILE A 195 18.64 -9.82 -0.57
N GLU A 196 19.84 -10.27 -0.21
CA GLU A 196 20.15 -11.63 0.22
C GLU A 196 19.40 -12.00 1.52
N THR A 197 19.19 -11.02 2.41
CA THR A 197 18.41 -11.20 3.64
C THR A 197 16.95 -11.44 3.30
N LEU A 198 16.39 -10.67 2.36
CA LEU A 198 15.02 -10.85 1.88
C LEU A 198 14.85 -12.21 1.21
N MET A 199 15.80 -12.62 0.36
CA MET A 199 15.76 -13.92 -0.33
C MET A 199 15.80 -15.09 0.67
N THR A 200 16.63 -14.98 1.71
CA THR A 200 16.70 -15.98 2.79
C THR A 200 15.38 -16.04 3.56
N ALA A 201 14.82 -14.89 3.95
CA ALA A 201 13.53 -14.84 4.64
C ALA A 201 12.39 -15.44 3.82
N VAL A 202 12.37 -15.19 2.50
CA VAL A 202 11.39 -15.80 1.59
C VAL A 202 11.55 -17.32 1.55
N LYS A 203 12.78 -17.80 1.37
CA LYS A 203 13.08 -19.24 1.34
C LYS A 203 12.64 -19.93 2.64
N ASP A 204 12.98 -19.35 3.79
CA ASP A 204 12.68 -19.93 5.10
C ASP A 204 11.18 -19.92 5.39
N SER A 205 10.47 -18.84 5.01
CA SER A 205 9.01 -18.77 5.12
C SER A 205 8.32 -19.85 4.29
N ILE A 206 8.72 -20.01 3.02
CA ILE A 206 8.17 -21.04 2.12
C ILE A 206 8.47 -22.45 2.63
N ALA A 207 9.70 -22.70 3.12
CA ALA A 207 10.07 -23.97 3.73
C ALA A 207 9.26 -24.25 5.02
N GLY A 208 8.89 -23.20 5.76
CA GLY A 208 7.98 -23.24 6.90
C GLY A 208 6.50 -23.40 6.54
N GLY A 209 6.15 -23.44 5.25
CA GLY A 209 4.78 -23.62 4.78
C GLY A 209 3.95 -22.33 4.71
N GLU A 210 4.57 -21.15 4.82
CA GLU A 210 3.88 -19.86 4.73
C GLU A 210 4.32 -19.08 3.49
N ALA A 211 3.35 -18.74 2.64
CA ALA A 211 3.52 -17.93 1.45
C ALA A 211 3.88 -16.47 1.80
N VAL A 212 4.61 -15.78 0.91
CA VAL A 212 5.19 -14.45 1.21
C VAL A 212 4.60 -13.37 0.32
N TRP A 213 3.94 -12.38 0.93
CA TRP A 213 3.57 -11.14 0.26
C TRP A 213 4.83 -10.36 -0.10
N PHE A 214 4.93 -9.90 -1.35
CA PHE A 214 6.03 -9.04 -1.77
C PHE A 214 5.53 -7.99 -2.76
N GLY A 215 6.26 -6.89 -2.86
CA GLY A 215 6.04 -5.91 -3.90
C GLY A 215 7.26 -5.72 -4.80
N CYS A 216 7.00 -5.43 -6.07
CA CYS A 216 8.02 -5.27 -7.10
C CYS A 216 7.59 -4.23 -8.15
N GLU A 217 8.50 -3.92 -9.07
CA GLU A 217 8.19 -3.25 -10.33
C GLU A 217 7.80 -4.30 -11.37
N VAL A 218 6.53 -4.68 -11.44
CA VAL A 218 6.08 -5.78 -12.32
C VAL A 218 5.96 -5.38 -13.79
N SER A 219 5.98 -4.08 -14.10
CA SER A 219 5.79 -3.62 -15.49
C SER A 219 7.04 -3.79 -16.34
N LYS A 220 8.20 -3.97 -15.71
CA LYS A 220 9.49 -4.08 -16.39
C LYS A 220 9.90 -5.53 -16.47
N ARG A 221 10.28 -5.98 -17.67
CA ARG A 221 10.83 -7.32 -17.91
C ARG A 221 9.83 -8.46 -17.64
N PHE A 222 8.55 -8.12 -17.74
CA PHE A 222 7.46 -9.06 -17.62
C PHE A 222 6.95 -9.48 -19.00
N GLU A 223 7.10 -10.76 -19.33
CA GLU A 223 6.43 -11.37 -20.47
C GLU A 223 5.06 -11.89 -20.02
N ARG A 224 4.03 -11.10 -20.32
CA ARG A 224 2.68 -11.29 -19.80
C ARG A 224 2.01 -12.59 -20.25
N LYS A 225 2.28 -13.08 -21.47
CA LYS A 225 1.54 -14.21 -22.04
C LYS A 225 1.86 -15.51 -21.33
N ASN A 226 3.13 -15.75 -21.01
CA ASN A 226 3.60 -16.94 -20.31
C ASN A 226 3.84 -16.68 -18.82
N GLY A 227 3.84 -15.41 -18.40
CA GLY A 227 3.98 -15.01 -16.99
C GLY A 227 5.41 -15.10 -16.48
N PHE A 228 6.39 -14.73 -17.30
CA PHE A 228 7.81 -14.72 -16.90
C PHE A 228 8.25 -13.32 -16.49
N GLU A 229 8.89 -13.22 -15.34
CA GLU A 229 9.62 -12.04 -14.89
C GLU A 229 11.12 -12.35 -14.98
N ASP A 230 11.75 -12.05 -16.12
CA ASP A 230 13.14 -12.43 -16.40
C ASP A 230 13.87 -11.30 -17.13
N LEU A 231 15.10 -11.01 -16.69
CA LEU A 231 15.94 -9.97 -17.30
C LEU A 231 16.22 -10.26 -18.78
N ASP A 232 16.24 -11.54 -19.15
CA ASP A 232 16.52 -12.02 -20.50
C ASP A 232 15.25 -12.42 -21.27
N ALA A 233 14.06 -12.12 -20.74
CA ALA A 233 12.78 -12.44 -21.39
C ALA A 233 12.65 -11.83 -22.80
N GLN A 234 13.33 -10.70 -23.06
CA GLN A 234 13.24 -9.91 -24.29
C GLN A 234 14.63 -9.41 -24.71
N ASP A 235 15.11 -9.84 -25.88
CA ASP A 235 16.41 -9.42 -26.42
C ASP A 235 16.31 -8.09 -27.16
N TYR A 236 16.18 -7.01 -26.40
CA TYR A 236 16.13 -5.65 -26.94
C TYR A 236 17.45 -5.22 -27.59
N ARG A 237 18.57 -5.77 -27.14
CA ARG A 237 19.88 -5.45 -27.70
C ARG A 237 19.96 -5.94 -29.13
N LEU A 238 19.47 -7.15 -29.42
CA LEU A 238 19.35 -7.67 -30.79
C LEU A 238 18.47 -6.75 -31.66
N VAL A 239 17.35 -6.28 -31.14
CA VAL A 239 16.36 -5.51 -31.91
C VAL A 239 16.80 -4.06 -32.16
N PHE A 240 17.34 -3.40 -31.14
CA PHE A 240 17.60 -1.96 -31.16
C PHE A 240 19.09 -1.60 -31.16
N ASN A 241 19.98 -2.59 -31.12
CA ASN A 241 21.43 -2.40 -31.04
C ASN A 241 21.87 -1.51 -29.86
N THR A 242 21.13 -1.58 -28.75
CA THR A 242 21.42 -0.83 -27.52
C THR A 242 20.91 -1.56 -26.28
N GLU A 243 21.56 -1.33 -25.13
CA GLU A 243 21.12 -1.85 -23.83
C GLU A 243 20.01 -0.94 -23.28
N VAL A 244 18.82 -1.51 -23.07
CA VAL A 244 17.64 -0.78 -22.55
C VAL A 244 17.10 -1.40 -21.27
N GLN A 245 17.54 -2.61 -20.93
CA GLN A 245 17.06 -3.33 -19.76
C GLN A 245 17.90 -2.98 -18.55
N ILE A 246 19.21 -3.22 -18.58
CA ILE A 246 20.11 -3.15 -17.40
C ILE A 246 21.05 -1.94 -17.38
N GLY A 247 20.72 -0.87 -18.13
CA GLY A 247 21.58 0.32 -18.25
C GLY A 247 21.86 1.09 -16.94
N MET A 248 21.08 0.85 -15.89
CA MET A 248 21.26 1.45 -14.56
C MET A 248 21.17 0.38 -13.46
N ASN A 249 21.98 0.54 -12.41
CA ASN A 249 21.85 -0.28 -11.21
C ASN A 249 20.52 0.04 -10.48
N LYS A 250 20.17 -0.75 -9.45
CA LYS A 250 18.90 -0.57 -8.73
C LYS A 250 18.79 0.78 -8.00
N ALA A 251 19.88 1.30 -7.44
CA ALA A 251 19.87 2.59 -6.72
C ALA A 251 19.59 3.76 -7.68
N ASP A 252 20.27 3.78 -8.84
CA ASP A 252 20.09 4.82 -9.84
C ASP A 252 18.67 4.78 -10.44
N ARG A 253 18.12 3.59 -10.70
CA ARG A 253 16.73 3.47 -11.18
C ARG A 253 15.70 4.03 -10.20
N LEU A 254 15.92 3.88 -8.89
CA LEU A 254 15.06 4.47 -7.86
C LEU A 254 15.24 5.99 -7.79
N MET A 255 16.48 6.48 -7.87
CA MET A 255 16.79 7.91 -7.76
C MET A 255 16.31 8.73 -8.96
N TYR A 256 16.44 8.19 -10.17
CA TYR A 256 16.11 8.87 -11.41
C TYR A 256 14.69 8.59 -11.92
N GLY A 257 13.86 7.94 -11.10
CA GLY A 257 12.45 7.69 -11.43
C GLY A 257 12.28 6.75 -12.62
N ASP A 258 13.18 5.76 -12.78
CA ASP A 258 12.98 4.69 -13.76
C ASP A 258 12.19 3.52 -13.17
N SER A 259 12.35 3.21 -11.88
CA SER A 259 11.70 2.07 -11.23
C SER A 259 11.26 2.38 -9.81
N TRP A 260 10.12 1.82 -9.39
CA TRP A 260 9.64 1.81 -8.00
C TRP A 260 8.67 0.64 -7.81
N MET A 261 8.17 0.41 -6.59
CA MET A 261 7.17 -0.64 -6.37
C MET A 261 5.82 -0.25 -6.97
N THR A 262 5.34 -1.03 -7.94
CA THR A 262 4.08 -0.77 -8.66
C THR A 262 3.02 -1.82 -8.40
N HIS A 263 3.41 -3.03 -7.97
CA HIS A 263 2.48 -4.13 -7.77
C HIS A 263 2.88 -5.01 -6.59
N ALA A 264 1.90 -5.72 -6.05
CA ALA A 264 2.08 -6.67 -4.96
C ALA A 264 1.55 -8.05 -5.36
N MET A 265 2.32 -9.08 -5.04
CA MET A 265 2.06 -10.48 -5.37
C MET A 265 2.42 -11.38 -4.18
N VAL A 266 2.34 -12.69 -4.38
CA VAL A 266 2.61 -13.69 -3.35
C VAL A 266 3.54 -14.76 -3.90
N PHE A 267 4.71 -14.94 -3.27
CA PHE A 267 5.56 -16.09 -3.50
C PHE A 267 4.96 -17.33 -2.83
N THR A 268 4.89 -18.43 -3.57
CA THR A 268 4.31 -19.71 -3.10
C THR A 268 5.25 -20.90 -3.25
N ALA A 269 6.37 -20.72 -3.93
CA ALA A 269 7.41 -21.73 -4.11
C ALA A 269 8.75 -21.04 -4.36
N VAL A 270 9.86 -21.76 -4.14
CA VAL A 270 11.21 -21.31 -4.46
C VAL A 270 12.01 -22.48 -5.05
N GLY A 271 12.75 -22.22 -6.13
CA GLY A 271 13.74 -23.16 -6.66
C GLY A 271 15.10 -22.95 -5.98
N THR A 272 15.80 -24.04 -5.68
CA THR A 272 17.17 -23.98 -5.18
C THR A 272 18.07 -24.82 -6.07
N ASP A 273 19.12 -24.24 -6.62
CA ASP A 273 20.15 -25.02 -7.30
C ASP A 273 20.90 -25.88 -6.27
N VAL A 274 21.38 -27.05 -6.71
CA VAL A 274 22.19 -27.98 -5.90
C VAL A 274 23.52 -27.33 -5.46
N SER A 275 23.90 -26.21 -6.09
CA SER A 275 25.05 -25.38 -5.73
C SER A 275 24.60 -23.99 -5.23
N TYR A 276 24.32 -23.90 -3.93
CA TYR A 276 24.41 -22.71 -3.02
C TYR A 276 24.17 -21.28 -3.55
N THR A 277 23.39 -21.06 -4.59
CA THR A 277 22.89 -19.71 -4.94
C THR A 277 21.38 -19.80 -5.16
N PRO A 278 20.57 -19.32 -4.21
CA PRO A 278 19.12 -19.27 -4.42
C PRO A 278 18.81 -18.24 -5.52
N PHE A 279 17.97 -18.61 -6.48
CA PHE A 279 17.33 -17.69 -7.40
C PHE A 279 15.82 -17.84 -7.23
N ILE A 280 15.14 -16.72 -7.01
CA ILE A 280 13.68 -16.69 -6.94
C ILE A 280 13.21 -16.38 -8.36
N LYS A 281 12.54 -17.36 -8.99
CA LYS A 281 11.75 -17.15 -10.21
C LYS A 281 10.34 -16.73 -9.82
#